data_AF-A0A0U0T4A7-F1
#
_entry.id   AF-A0A0U0T4A7-F1
#
_cell.length_a   1.000
_cell.length_b   1.000
_cell.length_c   1.000
_cell.angle_alpha   90.00
_cell.angle_beta   90.00
_cell.angle_gamma   90.00
#
_symmetry.space_group_name_H-M   'P 1'
#
loop_
_entity.id
_entity.type
_entity.pdbx_description
1 polymer ?
#
loop_
_entity_poly.entity_id
_entity_poly.type
_entity_poly.pdbx_seq_one_letter_code
_entity_poly.pdbx_strand_id
1 'polypeptide(L)' 'MLKYVVKRFALKRGALMFGKLVPMGIGAIIGAIGNRLVGKKLVRNARSAFGTPPARWPVTLHVLPTVRDAS' A
#
# COMPACT_ATOMS: atom_id res chain seq x y z
N MET A 1 25.63 35.53 11.71
CA MET A 1 25.52 35.42 10.24
C MET A 1 25.00 34.05 9.74
N LEU A 2 25.36 32.92 10.36
CA LEU A 2 24.92 31.57 9.93
C LEU A 2 23.40 31.37 9.83
N LYS A 3 22.62 31.90 10.79
CA LYS A 3 21.15 31.72 10.83
C LYS A 3 20.44 32.20 9.56
N TYR A 4 20.93 33.29 8.94
CA TYR A 4 20.32 33.86 7.75
C TYR A 4 20.61 33.03 6.49
N VAL A 5 21.83 32.50 6.40
CA VAL A 5 22.25 31.58 5.33
C VAL A 5 21.45 30.29 5.42
N VAL A 6 21.34 29.68 6.61
CA VAL A 6 20.54 28.45 6.81
C VAL A 6 19.07 28.68 6.48
N LYS A 7 18.47 29.81 6.90
CA LYS A 7 17.07 30.14 6.53
C LYS A 7 16.90 30.25 5.01
N ARG A 8 17.80 30.97 4.33
CA ARG A 8 17.73 31.20 2.88
C ARG A 8 17.97 29.91 2.09
N PHE A 9 18.87 29.05 2.55
CA PHE A 9 19.10 27.73 1.99
C PHE A 9 17.94 26.78 2.25
N ALA A 10 17.35 26.77 3.44
CA ALA A 10 16.17 25.96 3.76
C ALA A 10 14.94 26.38 2.95
N LEU A 11 14.71 27.68 2.75
CA LEU A 11 13.64 28.20 1.87
C LEU A 11 13.86 27.79 0.41
N LYS A 12 15.07 27.96 -0.12
CA LYS A 12 15.39 27.60 -1.52
C LYS A 12 15.39 26.09 -1.77
N ARG A 13 15.97 25.29 -0.86
CA ARG A 13 15.94 23.82 -0.95
C ARG A 13 14.56 23.25 -0.67
N GLY A 14 13.81 23.85 0.25
CA GLY A 14 12.43 23.48 0.56
C GLY A 14 11.56 23.55 -0.69
N ALA A 15 11.56 24.68 -1.40
CA ALA A 15 10.79 24.84 -2.64
C ALA A 15 11.14 23.79 -3.71
N LEU A 16 12.42 23.46 -3.88
CA LEU A 16 12.87 22.41 -4.81
C LEU A 16 12.42 21.01 -4.39
N MET A 17 12.42 20.72 -3.08
CA MET A 17 11.96 19.44 -2.54
C MET A 17 10.43 19.32 -2.59
N PHE A 18 9.69 20.39 -2.33
CA PHE A 18 8.23 20.43 -2.48
C PHE A 18 7.80 20.09 -3.91
N GLY A 19 8.50 20.62 -4.94
CA GLY A 19 8.22 20.28 -6.33
C GLY A 19 8.36 18.79 -6.67
N LYS A 20 9.20 18.04 -5.94
CA LYS A 20 9.36 16.58 -6.10
C LYS A 20 8.43 15.76 -5.20
N LEU A 21 8.08 16.27 -4.02
CA LEU A 21 7.22 15.59 -3.07
C LEU A 21 5.74 15.67 -3.45
N VAL A 22 5.30 16.71 -4.18
CA VAL A 22 3.91 16.82 -4.66
C VAL A 22 3.54 15.65 -5.59
N PRO A 23 4.31 15.33 -6.65
CA PRO A 23 4.06 14.14 -7.46
C PRO A 23 4.09 12.84 -6.66
N MET A 24 5.05 12.68 -5.74
CA MET A 24 5.12 11.49 -4.88
C MET A 24 3.91 11.36 -3.95
N GLY A 25 3.43 12.46 -3.37
CA GLY A 25 2.26 12.49 -2.51
C GLY A 25 0.99 12.12 -3.26
N ILE A 26 0.81 12.65 -4.47
CA ILE A 26 -0.33 12.29 -5.34
C ILE A 26 -0.27 10.81 -5.71
N GLY A 27 0.90 10.30 -6.12
CA GLY A 27 1.10 8.89 -6.42
C GLY A 27 0.80 7.98 -5.23
N ALA A 28 1.22 8.37 -4.02
CA ALA A 28 0.95 7.62 -2.80
C ALA A 28 -0.56 7.59 -2.46
N ILE A 29 -1.28 8.71 -2.62
CA ILE A 29 -2.73 8.77 -2.36
C ILE A 29 -3.48 7.91 -3.38
N ILE A 30 -3.17 8.05 -4.67
CA ILE A 30 -3.81 7.26 -5.73
C ILE A 30 -3.51 5.77 -5.54
N GLY A 31 -2.26 5.41 -5.26
CA GLY A 31 -1.86 4.03 -4.98
C GLY A 31 -2.56 3.45 -3.75
N ALA A 32 -2.67 4.21 -2.65
CA ALA A 32 -3.35 3.78 -1.44
C ALA A 32 -4.86 3.56 -1.67
N ILE A 33 -5.52 4.47 -2.36
CA ILE A 33 -6.95 4.35 -2.71
C ILE A 33 -7.16 3.16 -3.66
N GLY A 34 -6.35 3.05 -4.71
CA GLY A 34 -6.41 1.96 -5.69
C GLY A 34 -6.26 0.59 -5.02
N ASN A 35 -5.22 0.42 -4.19
CA ASN A 35 -4.98 -0.82 -3.47
C ASN A 35 -6.16 -1.21 -2.55
N ARG A 36 -6.75 -0.22 -1.86
CA ARG A 36 -7.91 -0.46 -0.98
C ARG A 36 -9.16 -0.88 -1.75
N LEU A 37 -9.41 -0.30 -2.92
CA LEU A 37 -10.57 -0.64 -3.76
C LEU A 37 -10.43 -2.04 -4.35
N VAL A 38 -9.25 -2.38 -4.86
CA VAL A 38 -8.95 -3.70 -5.42
C VAL A 38 -9.11 -4.77 -4.35
N GLY A 39 -8.53 -4.60 -3.17
CA GLY A 39 -8.65 -5.54 -2.07
C GLY A 39 -10.11 -5.80 -1.66
N LYS A 40 -10.92 -4.74 -1.52
CA LYS A 40 -12.35 -4.88 -1.23
C LYS A 40 -13.11 -5.65 -2.32
N LYS A 41 -12.78 -5.40 -3.60
CA LYS A 41 -13.43 -6.09 -4.72
C LYS A 41 -13.03 -7.56 -4.79
N LEU A 42 -11.76 -7.89 -4.51
CA LEU A 42 -11.30 -9.27 -4.38
C LEU A 42 -12.06 -10.02 -3.28
N VAL A 43 -12.14 -9.46 -2.08
CA VAL A 43 -12.85 -10.09 -0.95
C VAL A 43 -14.32 -10.30 -1.29
N ARG A 44 -14.98 -9.30 -1.90
CA ARG A 44 -16.39 -9.42 -2.30
C ARG A 44 -16.58 -10.50 -3.38
N ASN A 45 -15.71 -10.51 -4.39
CA ASN A 45 -15.78 -11.50 -5.46
C ASN A 45 -15.51 -12.91 -4.92
N ALA A 46 -14.53 -13.08 -4.04
CA ALA A 46 -14.24 -14.34 -3.37
C ALA A 46 -15.43 -14.81 -2.53
N ARG A 47 -16.06 -13.89 -1.77
CA ARG A 47 -17.28 -14.19 -1.01
C ARG A 47 -18.45 -14.59 -1.91
N SER A 48 -18.56 -13.99 -3.09
CA SER A 48 -19.59 -14.32 -4.08
C SER A 48 -19.34 -15.66 -4.76
N ALA A 49 -18.08 -16.00 -5.05
CA ALA A 49 -17.71 -17.22 -5.76
C ALA A 49 -17.62 -18.44 -4.82
N PHE A 50 -17.06 -18.27 -3.63
CA PHE A 50 -16.82 -19.35 -2.66
C PHE A 50 -17.81 -19.37 -1.50
N GLY A 51 -18.65 -18.33 -1.35
CA GLY A 51 -19.60 -18.22 -0.25
C GLY A 51 -18.95 -17.78 1.07
N THR A 52 -19.68 -17.98 2.16
CA THR A 52 -19.27 -17.56 3.50
C THR A 52 -18.24 -18.53 4.11
N PRO A 53 -17.01 -18.08 4.46
CA PRO A 53 -16.11 -18.86 5.30
C PRO A 53 -16.80 -19.31 6.59
N PRO A 54 -16.64 -20.58 6.99
CA PRO A 54 -17.20 -21.10 8.23
C PRO A 54 -16.56 -20.42 9.45
N ALA A 55 -17.36 -20.20 10.50
CA ALA A 55 -16.91 -19.58 11.75
C ALA A 55 -15.90 -20.45 12.53
N ARG A 56 -15.92 -21.77 12.31
CA ARG A 56 -14.97 -22.73 12.84
C ARG A 56 -14.62 -23.72 11.73
N TRP A 57 -13.35 -23.78 11.38
CA TRP A 57 -12.85 -24.81 10.47
C TRP A 57 -12.78 -26.14 11.24
N PRO A 58 -13.48 -27.20 10.80
CA PRO A 58 -13.57 -28.45 11.55
C PRO A 58 -12.31 -29.32 11.47
N VAL A 59 -11.30 -28.93 10.68
CA VAL A 59 -10.09 -29.72 10.43
C VAL A 59 -8.87 -28.83 10.58
N THR A 60 -7.80 -29.38 11.17
CA THR A 60 -6.46 -28.77 11.17
C THR A 60 -6.05 -28.52 9.71
N LEU A 61 -6.01 -27.24 9.31
CA LEU A 61 -5.62 -26.83 7.97
C LEU A 61 -4.21 -27.36 7.68
N HIS A 62 -4.11 -28.42 6.87
CA HIS A 62 -2.84 -28.92 6.39
C HIS A 62 -2.35 -27.99 5.28
N VAL A 63 -1.29 -27.24 5.55
CA VAL A 63 -0.69 -26.33 4.57
C VAL A 63 -0.07 -27.19 3.48
N LEU A 64 -0.70 -27.20 2.31
CA LEU A 64 -0.11 -27.82 1.12
C LEU A 64 1.20 -27.09 0.78
N PRO A 65 2.25 -27.83 0.36
CA PRO A 65 3.51 -27.22 -0.06
C PRO A 65 3.25 -26.18 -1.13
N THR A 66 4.02 -25.09 -1.09
CA THR A 66 3.82 -24.00 -2.04
C THR A 66 4.11 -24.52 -3.45
N VAL A 67 3.39 -24.05 -4.47
CA VAL A 67 3.55 -24.49 -5.87
C VAL A 67 5.01 -24.36 -6.37
N ARG A 68 5.86 -23.56 -5.68
CA ARG A 68 7.29 -23.44 -5.95
C ARG A 68 8.11 -24.67 -5.57
N ASP A 69 7.66 -25.47 -4.61
CA ASP A 69 8.37 -26.66 -4.11
C ASP A 69 8.04 -27.93 -4.92
N ALA A 70 7.13 -27.82 -5.91
CA ALA A 70 6.68 -28.92 -6.77
C ALA A 70 7.30 -28.89 -8.19
N SER A 71 8.35 -28.07 -8.40
CA SER A 71 9.06 -27.92 -9.69
C SER A 71 10.43 -28.59 -9.66
#